data_AF-A0AAV4FAF3-F1
#
_entry.id   AF-A0AAV4FAF3-F1
#
_cell.length_a   1.000
_cell.length_b   1.000
_cell.length_c   1.000
_cell.angle_alpha   90.00
_cell.angle_beta   90.00
_cell.angle_gamma   90.00
#
_symmetry.space_group_name_H-M   'P 1'
#
loop_
_entity.id
_entity.type
_entity.pdbx_description
1 polymer ?
#
loop_
_entity_poly.entity_id
_entity_poly.type
_entity_poly.pdbx_seq_one_letter_code
_entity_poly.pdbx_strand_id
1 'polypeptide(L)' 'AYKEKLYGKKYVWFIIGWYPDNWYKVKDDRHNCTVEQLEEALEGHFTTEAIILHQEPSMTEVGM' A
#
# COMPACT_ATOMS: atom_id res chain seq x y z
N ALA A 1 -3.07 14.38 0.57
CA ALA A 1 -3.66 13.85 1.81
C ALA A 1 -3.18 14.63 3.05
N TYR A 2 -1.89 14.54 3.42
CA TYR A 2 -1.36 15.16 4.64
C TYR A 2 -1.66 16.66 4.80
N LYS A 3 -1.22 17.50 3.85
CA LYS A 3 -1.39 18.97 3.91
C LYS A 3 -2.84 19.44 4.01
N GLU A 4 -3.76 18.68 3.42
CA GLU A 4 -5.20 18.96 3.41
C GLU A 4 -5.95 18.25 4.55
N LYS A 5 -5.24 17.56 5.45
CA LYS A 5 -5.82 16.78 6.56
C LYS A 5 -6.86 15.74 6.13
N LEU A 6 -6.63 15.11 4.98
CA LEU A 6 -7.46 14.03 4.44
C LEU A 6 -6.90 12.66 4.86
N TYR A 7 -6.87 12.40 6.17
CA TYR A 7 -6.40 11.15 6.76
C TYR A 7 -6.97 10.97 8.18
N GLY A 8 -6.69 9.84 8.83
CA GLY A 8 -7.18 9.52 10.17
C GLY A 8 -8.58 8.92 10.18
N LYS A 9 -9.24 8.89 11.35
CA LYS A 9 -10.44 8.05 11.64
C LYS A 9 -11.65 8.21 10.70
N LYS A 10 -11.70 9.28 9.90
CA LYS A 10 -12.83 9.58 9.00
C LYS A 10 -12.57 9.20 7.54
N TYR A 11 -11.32 8.85 7.20
CA TYR A 11 -10.91 8.60 5.82
C TYR A 11 -10.19 7.26 5.73
N VAL A 12 -10.58 6.45 4.76
CA VAL A 12 -9.94 5.17 4.46
C VAL A 12 -9.49 5.20 3.01
N TRP A 13 -8.21 4.94 2.78
CA TRP A 13 -7.62 4.88 1.44
C TRP A 13 -7.56 3.42 0.97
N PHE A 14 -7.97 3.18 -0.26
CA PHE A 14 -7.73 1.92 -0.97
C PHE A 14 -6.62 2.15 -1.98
N ILE A 15 -5.52 1.41 -1.85
CA ILE A 15 -4.32 1.50 -2.68
C ILE A 15 -4.07 0.13 -3.32
N ILE A 16 -3.41 0.10 -4.47
CA ILE A 16 -3.05 -1.18 -5.11
C ILE A 16 -1.86 -1.79 -4.35
N GLY A 17 -1.92 -3.08 -4.02
CA GLY A 17 -0.94 -3.76 -3.15
C GLY A 17 0.40 -4.14 -3.78
N TRP A 18 0.56 -4.00 -5.09
CA TRP A 18 1.79 -4.31 -5.81
C TRP A 18 2.95 -3.29 -5.63
N TYR A 19 2.78 -2.25 -4.83
CA TYR A 19 3.90 -1.36 -4.49
C TYR A 19 4.86 -2.06 -3.52
N PRO A 20 6.18 -1.81 -3.62
CA PRO A 20 7.14 -2.36 -2.68
C PRO A 20 6.81 -2.00 -1.24
N ASP A 21 7.11 -2.91 -0.31
CA ASP A 21 7.01 -2.63 1.12
C ASP A 21 7.81 -1.37 1.46
N ASN A 22 7.21 -0.48 2.25
CA ASN A 22 7.81 0.79 2.66
C ASN A 22 8.22 1.71 1.51
N TRP A 23 7.58 1.62 0.33
CA TRP A 23 7.85 2.48 -0.83
C TRP A 23 7.85 3.98 -0.50
N TYR A 24 7.02 4.42 0.47
CA TYR A 24 6.90 5.81 0.91
C TYR A 24 8.01 6.29 1.86
N LYS A 25 8.92 5.40 2.29
CA LYS A 25 10.09 5.76 3.11
C LYS A 25 11.31 6.13 2.28
N VAL A 26 11.24 5.94 0.96
CA VAL A 26 12.31 6.30 0.03
C VAL A 26 12.29 7.82 -0.18
N LYS A 27 13.47 8.44 -0.13
CA LYS A 27 13.62 9.87 -0.39
C LYS A 27 13.16 10.20 -1.82
N ASP A 28 12.23 11.14 -1.93
CA ASP A 28 11.72 11.65 -3.20
C ASP A 28 11.71 13.18 -3.19
N ASP A 29 12.55 13.79 -4.02
CA ASP A 29 12.69 15.25 -4.12
C ASP A 29 11.51 15.93 -4.86
N ARG A 30 10.55 15.14 -5.40
CA ARG A 30 9.36 15.66 -6.09
C ARG A 30 8.28 16.18 -5.14
N HIS A 31 8.40 15.90 -3.85
CA HIS A 31 7.49 16.41 -2.82
C HIS A 31 8.27 16.88 -1.59
N ASN A 32 7.63 17.72 -0.78
CA ASN A 32 8.23 18.28 0.43
C ASN A 32 7.68 17.67 1.74
N CYS A 33 7.07 16.49 1.67
CA CYS A 33 6.64 15.75 2.86
C CYS A 33 7.82 14.98 3.46
N THR A 34 7.90 14.92 4.79
CA THR A 34 8.83 14.01 5.47
C THR A 34 8.28 12.58 5.49
N VAL A 35 9.13 11.61 5.82
CA VAL A 35 8.70 10.20 5.94
C VAL A 35 7.63 10.04 7.01
N GLU A 36 7.77 10.74 8.13
CA GLU A 36 6.80 10.70 9.24
C GLU A 36 5.44 11.26 8.83
N GLN A 37 5.43 12.31 8.00
CA GLN A 37 4.19 12.88 7.46
C GLN A 37 3.49 11.94 6.48
N LEU A 38 4.27 11.19 5.69
CA LEU A 38 3.72 10.18 4.78
C LEU A 38 3.17 8.98 5.56
N GLU A 39 3.89 8.52 6.58
CA GLU A 39 3.43 7.47 7.50
C GLU A 39 2.10 7.84 8.15
N GLU A 40 2.00 9.04 8.73
CA GLU A 40 0.77 9.50 9.38
C GLU A 40 -0.42 9.58 8.39
N ALA A 41 -0.18 10.00 7.15
CA ALA A 41 -1.23 10.11 6.14
C ALA A 41 -1.69 8.77 5.57
N LEU A 42 -0.81 7.76 5.57
CA LEU A 42 -1.08 6.42 5.05
C LEU A 42 -1.59 5.46 6.13
N GLU A 43 -1.56 5.84 7.41
CA GLU A 43 -2.02 5.01 8.51
C GLU A 43 -3.45 4.48 8.27
N GLY A 44 -3.62 3.15 8.35
CA GLY A 44 -4.91 2.48 8.19
C GLY A 44 -5.43 2.37 6.75
N HIS A 45 -4.59 2.54 5.73
CA HIS A 45 -4.97 2.23 4.34
C HIS A 45 -5.17 0.71 4.13
N PHE A 46 -6.05 0.37 3.19
CA PHE A 46 -6.19 -1.00 2.69
C PHE A 46 -5.47 -1.15 1.36
N THR A 47 -4.83 -2.30 1.17
CA THR A 47 -4.31 -2.71 -0.12
C THR A 47 -5.08 -3.89 -0.67
N THR A 48 -5.19 -3.95 -2.00
CA THR A 48 -5.71 -5.13 -2.70
C THR A 48 -4.72 -5.56 -3.76
N GLU A 49 -4.38 -6.84 -3.79
CA GLU A 49 -3.54 -7.46 -4.81
C GLU A 49 -4.05 -8.86 -5.17
N ALA A 50 -3.64 -9.37 -6.32
CA ALA A 50 -3.95 -10.73 -6.74
C ALA A 50 -2.84 -11.67 -6.28
N ILE A 51 -3.23 -12.83 -5.75
CA ILE A 51 -2.29 -13.90 -5.48
C ILE A 51 -1.92 -14.55 -6.82
N ILE A 52 -0.63 -14.54 -7.17
CA ILE A 52 -0.12 -15.07 -8.45
C ILE A 52 0.36 -16.52 -8.32
N LEU A 53 0.65 -16.97 -7.09
CA LEU A 53 1.13 -18.31 -6.81
C LEU A 53 0.13 -19.06 -5.95
N HIS A 54 -0.13 -20.32 -6.31
CA HIS A 54 -0.92 -21.22 -5.48
C HIS A 54 -0.28 -21.33 -4.08
N GLN A 55 -1.09 -21.14 -3.04
CA GLN A 55 -0.58 -21.07 -1.67
C GLN A 55 -0.24 -22.44 -1.10
N GLU A 56 -0.91 -23.49 -1.58
CA GLU A 56 -0.64 -24.85 -1.14
C GLU A 56 0.55 -25.44 -1.92
N PRO A 57 1.34 -26.31 -1.28
CA PRO A 57 2.44 -27.01 -1.95
C PRO A 57 1.97 -28.09 -2.93
N SER A 58 0.66 -28.19 -3.19
CA SER A 58 0.12 -29.09 -4.20
C SER A 58 0.37 -28.56 -5.60
N MET A 59 0.54 -29.47 -6.56
CA MET A 59 0.56 -29.09 -7.97
C MET A 59 -0.79 -28.43 -8.31
N THR A 60 -0.75 -27.27 -8.94
CA THR A 60 -1.97 -26.63 -9.45
C THR A 60 -2.62 -27.59 -10.44
N GLU A 61 -3.83 -28.05 -10.13
CA GLU A 61 -4.66 -28.77 -11.10
C GLU A 61 -5.13 -27.76 -12.15
N VAL A 62 -4.28 -27.50 -13.15
CA VAL A 62 -4.70 -26.80 -14.36
C VAL A 62 -5.45 -27.83 -15.19
N GLY A 63 -6.77 -27.82 -15.07
CA GLY A 63 -7.65 -28.75 -15.78
C GLY A 63 -7.42 -28.73 -17.29
N MET A 64 -7.42 -29.93 -17.89
CA MET A 64 -7.55 -30.16 -19.33
C MET A 64 -8.79 -29.49 -19.92
#